data_AF-A0A1J0P707-F1
#
_entry.id   AF-A0A1J0P707-F1
#
_cell.length_a   1.000
_cell.length_b   1.000
_cell.length_c   1.000
_cell.angle_alpha   90.00
_cell.angle_beta   90.00
_cell.angle_gamma   90.00
#
_symmetry.space_group_name_H-M   'P 1'
#
loop_
_entity.id
_entity.type
_entity.pdbx_description
1 polymer ?
#
loop_
_entity_poly.entity_id
_entity_poly.type
_entity_poly.pdbx_seq_one_letter_code
_entity_poly.pdbx_strand_id
1 'polypeptide(L)'
;MQWVDFNDQVSEPSAPADGVLRAYSAKLAGRMLLNQRGASGLRTVLQPALFENNLWLVSPNQTSSLSALGGGLTSVGTISHPAPSPACGRMANFNTNALAGITAGTGNRDVIWTRGNGSGAAGFFYAARLGFPADSYDSDGPDTGTRLFCGLTSQTMSSSVASDNPAGHYCGFFRCHSDDGAQDANWQFATKNNVTLQLQDTGLPFLPERAFDFRVFAPPHASEVFWSITDLTTEQLAEGSQTLSLPAGTVYMRAGFQMQTINPASRHIRVQRLYCESDR
;
A
#
# COMPACT_ATOMS: atom_id res chain seq x y z
N MET A 1 -18.58 22.30 -25.55
CA MET A 1 -17.70 21.67 -24.54
C MET A 1 -16.30 21.67 -25.14
N GLN A 2 -15.32 22.26 -24.47
CA GLN A 2 -13.92 22.18 -24.87
C GLN A 2 -13.23 21.26 -23.86
N TRP A 3 -12.50 20.28 -24.35
CA TRP A 3 -11.66 19.41 -23.54
C TRP A 3 -10.24 19.41 -24.11
N VAL A 4 -9.28 19.06 -23.26
CA VAL A 4 -7.87 18.90 -23.62
C VAL A 4 -7.47 17.49 -23.22
N ASP A 5 -7.01 16.70 -24.18
CA ASP A 5 -6.53 15.35 -23.93
C ASP A 5 -5.07 15.41 -23.47
N PHE A 6 -4.80 14.82 -22.31
CA PHE A 6 -3.44 14.69 -21.78
C PHE A 6 -2.93 13.26 -21.98
N ASN A 7 -1.97 13.08 -22.89
CA ASN A 7 -1.33 11.80 -23.13
C ASN A 7 -0.26 11.48 -22.08
N ASP A 8 -0.10 10.19 -21.78
CA ASP A 8 0.90 9.69 -20.83
C ASP A 8 2.33 10.12 -21.20
N GLN A 9 3.00 10.83 -20.30
CA GLN A 9 4.43 11.09 -20.42
C GLN A 9 5.26 9.91 -19.95
N VAL A 10 5.89 9.25 -20.92
CA VAL A 10 6.71 8.05 -20.73
C VAL A 10 8.00 8.34 -19.97
N SER A 11 8.46 9.59 -19.96
CA SER A 11 9.63 10.02 -19.21
C SER A 11 9.33 11.25 -18.38
N GLU A 12 9.86 11.26 -17.16
CA GLU A 12 9.74 12.38 -16.25
C GLU A 12 10.41 13.63 -16.85
N PRO A 13 9.70 14.76 -16.97
CA PRO A 13 10.27 15.98 -17.55
C PRO A 13 11.42 16.53 -16.70
N SER A 14 12.41 17.16 -17.34
CA SER A 14 13.48 17.88 -16.63
C SER A 14 12.93 18.97 -15.70
N ALA A 15 13.71 19.36 -14.69
CA ALA A 15 13.38 20.54 -13.89
C ALA A 15 13.26 21.78 -14.81
N PRO A 16 12.14 22.52 -14.78
CA PRO A 16 12.04 23.77 -15.51
C PRO A 16 12.95 24.84 -14.92
N ALA A 17 13.21 25.90 -15.69
CA ALA A 17 13.97 27.06 -15.21
C ALA A 17 13.22 27.81 -14.09
N ASP A 18 13.95 28.65 -13.37
CA ASP A 18 13.38 29.53 -12.34
C ASP A 18 12.23 30.37 -12.89
N GLY A 19 11.15 30.47 -12.10
CA GLY A 19 9.93 31.18 -12.49
C GLY A 19 8.98 30.40 -13.41
N VAL A 20 9.30 29.15 -13.76
CA VAL A 20 8.44 28.30 -14.62
C VAL A 20 7.86 27.11 -13.84
N LEU A 21 6.55 26.90 -13.96
CA LEU A 21 5.85 25.71 -13.48
C LEU A 21 5.42 24.86 -14.68
N ARG A 22 5.77 23.57 -14.67
CA ARG A 22 5.36 22.62 -15.70
C ARG A 22 4.21 21.76 -15.19
N ALA A 23 3.13 21.66 -15.96
CA ALA A 23 2.04 20.70 -15.74
C ALA A 23 2.06 19.63 -16.85
N TYR A 24 1.84 18.37 -16.48
CA TYR A 24 1.86 17.24 -17.42
C TYR A 24 1.11 16.05 -16.81
N SER A 25 0.67 15.10 -17.64
CA SER A 25 0.12 13.84 -17.14
C SER A 25 1.14 12.72 -17.23
N ALA A 26 1.06 11.78 -16.30
CA ALA A 26 1.84 10.54 -16.32
C ALA A 26 1.02 9.43 -15.67
N LYS A 27 1.19 8.20 -16.15
CA LYS A 27 0.64 7.02 -15.49
C LYS A 27 1.46 6.66 -14.26
N LEU A 28 0.77 6.21 -13.22
CA LEU A 28 1.37 5.62 -12.04
C LEU A 28 0.48 4.48 -11.56
N ALA A 29 1.01 3.25 -11.56
CA ALA A 29 0.22 2.05 -11.30
C ALA A 29 -1.04 2.00 -12.20
N GLY A 30 -0.91 2.33 -13.49
CA GLY A 30 -2.02 2.33 -14.45
C GLY A 30 -3.02 3.50 -14.35
N ARG A 31 -2.97 4.33 -13.29
CA ARG A 31 -3.83 5.52 -13.16
C ARG A 31 -3.20 6.73 -13.83
N MET A 32 -3.96 7.43 -14.68
CA MET A 32 -3.56 8.73 -15.22
C MET A 32 -3.65 9.79 -14.12
N LEU A 33 -2.55 10.50 -13.87
CA LEU A 33 -2.50 11.58 -12.87
C LEU A 33 -2.00 12.87 -13.50
N LEU A 34 -2.59 13.99 -13.09
CA LEU A 34 -2.06 15.31 -13.43
C LEU A 34 -0.97 15.68 -12.42
N ASN A 35 0.19 16.06 -12.93
CA ASN A 35 1.38 16.37 -12.15
C ASN A 35 1.80 17.81 -12.41
N GLN A 36 2.45 18.40 -11.41
CA GLN A 36 3.19 19.63 -11.54
C GLN A 36 4.65 19.45 -11.10
N ARG A 37 5.55 20.20 -11.72
CA ARG A 37 6.98 20.24 -11.38
C ARG A 37 7.49 21.68 -11.50
N GLY A 38 8.07 22.17 -10.41
CA GLY A 38 8.73 23.48 -10.37
C GLY A 38 10.24 23.38 -10.50
N ALA A 39 10.95 24.51 -10.40
CA ALA A 39 12.41 24.59 -10.52
C ALA A 39 13.18 23.71 -9.51
N SER A 40 12.56 23.33 -8.38
CA SER A 40 13.13 22.36 -7.44
C SER A 40 13.32 20.96 -8.03
N GLY A 41 12.71 20.67 -9.17
CA GLY A 41 12.74 19.36 -9.80
C GLY A 41 11.90 18.30 -9.10
N LEU A 42 11.16 18.65 -8.05
CA LEU A 42 10.28 17.69 -7.37
C LEU A 42 8.93 17.60 -8.06
N ARG A 43 8.52 16.38 -8.42
CA ARG A 43 7.18 16.07 -8.94
C ARG A 43 6.16 16.12 -7.81
N THR A 44 5.01 16.73 -8.08
CA THR A 44 3.83 16.72 -7.19
C THR A 44 2.60 16.33 -7.98
N VAL A 45 1.87 15.31 -7.52
CA VAL A 45 0.56 14.95 -8.09
C VAL A 45 -0.48 15.97 -7.61
N LEU A 46 -1.30 16.47 -8.52
CA LEU A 46 -2.43 17.34 -8.18
C LEU A 46 -3.58 16.51 -7.62
N GLN A 47 -4.06 16.90 -6.44
CA GLN A 47 -5.13 16.21 -5.74
C GLN A 47 -6.49 16.54 -6.40
N PRO A 48 -7.29 15.52 -6.78
CA PRO A 48 -8.69 15.72 -7.17
C PRO A 48 -9.50 16.41 -6.07
N ALA A 49 -10.60 17.06 -6.47
CA ALA A 49 -11.46 17.78 -5.53
C ALA A 49 -11.97 16.87 -4.41
N LEU A 50 -11.66 17.22 -3.16
CA LEU A 50 -11.96 16.40 -1.98
C LEU A 50 -13.46 16.18 -1.71
N PHE A 51 -14.33 16.99 -2.34
CA PHE A 51 -15.78 16.88 -2.21
C PHE A 51 -16.43 15.98 -3.28
N GLU A 52 -15.70 15.60 -4.32
CA GLU A 52 -16.23 14.73 -5.38
C GLU A 52 -15.93 13.26 -5.11
N ASN A 53 -14.68 12.96 -4.76
CA ASN A 53 -14.23 11.60 -4.49
C ASN A 53 -14.27 11.33 -2.98
N ASN A 54 -14.74 10.14 -2.61
CA ASN A 54 -14.51 9.65 -1.25
C ASN A 54 -13.02 9.35 -1.08
N LEU A 55 -12.43 9.82 0.01
CA LEU A 55 -11.02 9.65 0.29
C LEU A 55 -10.81 9.26 1.75
N TRP A 56 -9.70 8.60 1.99
CA TRP A 56 -9.18 8.32 3.31
C TRP A 56 -7.68 8.57 3.31
N LEU A 57 -7.23 9.42 4.21
CA LEU A 57 -5.82 9.78 4.36
C LEU A 57 -5.41 9.61 5.81
N VAL A 58 -4.28 8.95 6.02
CA VAL A 58 -3.71 8.67 7.34
C VAL A 58 -2.26 9.13 7.38
N SER A 59 -1.87 9.79 8.47
CA SER A 59 -0.51 10.29 8.69
C SER A 59 -0.07 10.24 10.16
N PRO A 60 1.24 10.13 10.44
CA PRO A 60 1.81 10.25 11.77
C PRO A 60 1.48 11.58 12.44
N ASN A 61 1.29 11.56 13.77
CA ASN A 61 1.13 12.76 14.59
C ASN A 61 2.26 12.85 15.64
N GLN A 62 2.01 13.38 16.84
CA GLN A 62 3.02 13.48 17.93
C GLN A 62 2.66 12.63 19.16
N THR A 63 1.53 11.92 19.15
CA THR A 63 1.02 11.19 20.31
C THR A 63 1.16 9.67 20.09
N SER A 64 0.42 8.84 20.83
CA SER A 64 0.37 7.39 20.63
C SER A 64 -0.69 6.96 19.61
N SER A 65 -1.04 7.82 18.64
CA SER A 65 -2.07 7.56 17.64
C SER A 65 -1.66 8.01 16.24
N LEU A 66 -2.58 7.91 15.29
CA LEU A 66 -2.45 8.48 13.95
C LEU A 66 -3.53 9.54 13.72
N SER A 67 -3.26 10.48 12.82
CA SER A 67 -4.28 11.38 12.29
C SER A 67 -4.94 10.73 11.09
N ALA A 68 -6.26 10.85 10.97
CA ALA A 68 -7.02 10.39 9.80
C ALA A 68 -8.03 11.43 9.33
N LEU A 69 -8.23 11.49 8.01
CA LEU A 69 -9.24 12.26 7.31
C LEU A 69 -10.11 11.30 6.50
N GLY A 70 -11.43 11.52 6.46
CA GLY A 70 -12.36 10.79 5.60
C GLY A 70 -12.76 9.39 6.09
N GLY A 71 -12.34 8.98 7.29
CA GLY A 71 -12.78 7.71 7.88
C GLY A 71 -12.05 7.35 9.18
N GLY A 72 -12.66 6.48 9.99
CA GLY A 72 -12.05 5.95 11.21
C GLY A 72 -10.92 4.94 10.91
N LEU A 73 -10.00 4.80 11.84
CA LEU A 73 -8.91 3.82 11.78
C LEU A 73 -8.97 2.86 12.97
N THR A 74 -8.53 1.63 12.75
CA THR A 74 -8.21 0.67 13.81
C THR A 74 -6.75 0.28 13.70
N SER A 75 -6.12 0.11 14.86
CA SER A 75 -4.69 -0.13 14.97
C SER A 75 -4.43 -1.24 15.98
N VAL A 76 -3.40 -2.05 15.72
CA VAL A 76 -2.94 -3.12 16.61
C VAL A 76 -1.42 -3.00 16.76
N GLY A 77 -0.89 -3.40 17.91
CA GLY A 77 0.49 -3.16 18.29
C GLY A 77 0.68 -1.80 18.96
N THR A 78 1.85 -1.59 19.55
CA THR A 78 2.16 -0.31 20.21
C THR A 78 2.64 0.70 19.19
N ILE A 79 1.99 1.87 19.19
CA ILE A 79 2.33 3.00 18.31
C ILE A 79 3.37 3.89 19.00
N SER A 80 4.45 4.19 18.29
CA SER A 80 5.46 5.17 18.70
C SER A 80 5.91 6.03 17.52
N HIS A 81 6.60 7.14 17.79
CA HIS A 81 7.07 8.07 16.78
C HIS A 81 8.59 8.23 16.91
N PRO A 82 9.39 7.33 16.31
CA PRO A 82 10.84 7.38 16.39
C PRO A 82 11.41 8.64 15.73
N ALA A 83 12.63 9.00 16.11
CA ALA A 83 13.37 10.06 15.43
C ALA A 83 13.51 9.72 13.92
N PRO A 84 13.42 10.72 13.03
CA PRO A 84 13.60 10.49 11.60
C PRO A 84 14.95 9.86 11.28
N SER A 85 14.99 8.88 10.38
CA SER A 85 16.23 8.30 9.84
C SER A 85 16.36 8.59 8.34
N PRO A 86 17.55 8.48 7.73
CA PRO A 86 17.71 8.65 6.28
C PRO A 86 16.82 7.69 5.47
N ALA A 87 16.75 6.42 5.85
CA ALA A 87 16.02 5.40 5.11
C ALA A 87 14.49 5.51 5.22
N CYS A 88 13.96 5.97 6.35
CA CYS A 88 12.51 5.99 6.61
C CYS A 88 11.93 7.41 6.74
N GLY A 89 12.74 8.43 6.94
CA GLY A 89 12.29 9.77 7.30
C GLY A 89 11.41 9.76 8.56
N ARG A 90 10.49 10.73 8.66
CA ARG A 90 9.50 10.80 9.74
C ARG A 90 8.34 9.83 9.46
N MET A 91 8.19 8.81 10.30
CA MET A 91 7.12 7.80 10.24
C MET A 91 6.59 7.48 11.63
N ALA A 92 5.35 6.98 11.71
CA ALA A 92 4.84 6.30 12.89
C ALA A 92 5.27 4.84 12.86
N ASN A 93 5.58 4.28 14.01
CA ASN A 93 6.06 2.92 14.20
C ASN A 93 5.01 2.08 14.91
N PHE A 94 4.80 0.87 14.40
CA PHE A 94 4.00 -0.18 15.02
C PHE A 94 4.93 -1.33 15.38
N ASN A 95 4.83 -1.84 16.61
CA ASN A 95 5.60 -3.00 17.04
C ASN A 95 4.69 -4.19 17.37
N THR A 96 5.18 -5.40 17.05
CA THR A 96 4.50 -6.67 17.34
C THR A 96 4.72 -7.16 18.76
N ASN A 97 5.44 -6.43 19.62
CA ASN A 97 5.98 -6.95 20.89
C ASN A 97 6.79 -8.27 20.70
N ALA A 98 7.32 -8.84 21.78
CA ALA A 98 8.20 -10.02 21.73
C ALA A 98 7.45 -11.34 21.96
N LEU A 99 6.24 -11.49 21.42
CA LEU A 99 5.43 -12.72 21.50
C LEU A 99 5.12 -13.27 20.11
N ALA A 100 5.04 -14.59 20.00
CA ALA A 100 4.67 -15.30 18.77
C ALA A 100 3.24 -14.98 18.34
N GLY A 101 3.01 -14.92 17.03
CA GLY A 101 1.69 -14.75 16.42
C GLY A 101 1.09 -13.35 16.56
N ILE A 102 1.78 -12.40 17.18
CA ILE A 102 1.26 -11.04 17.38
C ILE A 102 1.34 -10.24 16.08
N THR A 103 0.29 -9.45 15.86
CA THR A 103 0.18 -8.58 14.70
C THR A 103 0.36 -7.11 15.06
N ALA A 104 0.88 -6.31 14.13
CA ALA A 104 1.00 -4.86 14.27
C ALA A 104 0.68 -4.17 12.94
N GLY A 105 -0.06 -3.06 13.00
CA GLY A 105 -0.45 -2.32 11.80
C GLY A 105 -1.70 -1.47 12.01
N THR A 106 -2.21 -0.92 10.91
CA THR A 106 -3.41 -0.08 10.92
C THR A 106 -4.20 -0.21 9.62
N GLY A 107 -5.49 0.05 9.70
CA GLY A 107 -6.36 0.09 8.54
C GLY A 107 -7.64 0.85 8.80
N ASN A 108 -8.41 1.01 7.74
CA ASN A 108 -9.72 1.63 7.79
C ASN A 108 -10.66 0.74 8.61
N ARG A 109 -11.37 1.35 9.56
CA ARG A 109 -12.30 0.61 10.43
C ARG A 109 -13.47 0.04 9.63
N ASP A 110 -13.90 0.78 8.63
CA ASP A 110 -15.12 0.52 7.87
C ASP A 110 -14.74 -0.07 6.49
N VAL A 111 -15.55 -1.00 5.98
CA VAL A 111 -15.37 -1.56 4.63
C VAL A 111 -16.13 -0.69 3.64
N ILE A 112 -15.42 0.18 2.92
CA ILE A 112 -16.02 1.22 2.07
C ILE A 112 -15.47 1.25 0.64
N TRP A 113 -14.47 0.40 0.34
CA TRP A 113 -13.83 0.35 -0.96
C TRP A 113 -14.28 -0.88 -1.73
N THR A 114 -14.72 -0.72 -2.97
CA THR A 114 -15.11 -1.84 -3.83
C THR A 114 -14.59 -1.63 -5.24
N ARG A 115 -14.29 -2.72 -5.97
CA ARG A 115 -14.07 -2.60 -7.41
C ARG A 115 -15.36 -2.23 -8.16
N GLY A 116 -16.52 -2.56 -7.59
CA GLY A 116 -17.83 -2.39 -8.21
C GLY A 116 -18.16 -3.47 -9.25
N ASN A 117 -19.46 -3.67 -9.52
CA ASN A 117 -19.96 -4.57 -10.56
C ASN A 117 -21.21 -4.01 -11.30
N GLY A 118 -21.41 -2.69 -11.32
CA GLY A 118 -22.67 -2.08 -11.77
C GLY A 118 -22.54 -0.57 -12.00
N SER A 119 -23.43 0.24 -11.43
CA SER A 119 -23.38 1.70 -11.47
C SER A 119 -23.08 2.29 -10.09
N GLY A 120 -22.57 3.53 -10.07
CA GLY A 120 -22.21 4.26 -8.85
C GLY A 120 -20.73 4.13 -8.47
N ALA A 121 -20.34 4.82 -7.39
CA ALA A 121 -18.95 4.95 -6.96
C ALA A 121 -18.28 3.58 -6.77
N ALA A 122 -17.19 3.39 -7.49
CA ALA A 122 -16.51 2.11 -7.64
C ALA A 122 -15.06 2.33 -8.06
N GLY A 123 -14.28 1.27 -7.95
CA GLY A 123 -12.84 1.39 -8.15
C GLY A 123 -12.18 2.08 -6.96
N PHE A 124 -10.87 2.00 -6.94
CA PHE A 124 -10.07 2.63 -5.90
C PHE A 124 -8.65 2.88 -6.37
N PHE A 125 -8.03 3.89 -5.78
CA PHE A 125 -6.59 4.11 -5.80
C PHE A 125 -6.07 4.08 -4.36
N TYR A 126 -5.33 3.02 -4.04
CA TYR A 126 -4.61 2.85 -2.78
C TYR A 126 -3.15 3.28 -2.95
N ALA A 127 -2.62 4.02 -1.98
CA ALA A 127 -1.20 4.30 -1.87
C ALA A 127 -0.74 4.25 -0.41
N ALA A 128 0.38 3.58 -0.14
CA ALA A 128 0.99 3.56 1.16
C ALA A 128 2.50 3.70 1.07
N ARG A 129 3.09 4.41 2.03
CA ARG A 129 4.54 4.45 2.22
C ARG A 129 4.88 3.80 3.52
N LEU A 130 5.48 2.61 3.45
CA LEU A 130 5.83 1.81 4.61
C LEU A 130 7.34 1.64 4.75
N GLY A 131 7.81 1.55 5.99
CA GLY A 131 9.21 1.29 6.33
C GLY A 131 9.37 0.01 7.13
N PHE A 132 10.46 -0.69 6.89
CA PHE A 132 10.80 -1.98 7.51
C PHE A 132 12.16 -1.86 8.21
N PRO A 133 12.22 -1.19 9.39
CA PRO A 133 13.47 -0.78 10.02
C PRO A 133 14.16 -1.86 10.88
N ALA A 134 13.56 -3.04 11.05
CA ALA A 134 14.21 -4.11 11.80
C ALA A 134 15.30 -4.78 10.96
N ASP A 135 16.26 -5.41 11.63
CA ASP A 135 17.39 -6.12 11.05
C ASP A 135 16.99 -7.44 10.37
N SER A 136 15.93 -8.10 10.85
CA SER A 136 15.40 -9.33 10.24
C SER A 136 13.88 -9.45 10.24
N TYR A 137 13.35 -9.82 9.07
CA TYR A 137 11.95 -10.19 8.84
C TYR A 137 11.80 -11.65 8.37
N ASP A 138 12.93 -12.30 8.12
CA ASP A 138 12.98 -13.58 7.44
C ASP A 138 12.97 -14.71 8.46
N SER A 139 12.74 -15.92 7.95
CA SER A 139 12.92 -17.14 8.74
C SER A 139 14.41 -17.41 8.88
N ASP A 140 14.87 -17.68 10.10
CA ASP A 140 16.21 -18.16 10.43
C ASP A 140 16.19 -19.56 11.10
N GLY A 141 15.04 -20.21 11.10
CA GLY A 141 14.82 -21.56 11.61
C GLY A 141 13.34 -21.88 11.88
N PRO A 142 13.04 -23.04 12.49
CA PRO A 142 11.67 -23.50 12.68
C PRO A 142 10.78 -22.49 13.41
N ASP A 143 9.54 -22.32 12.94
CA ASP A 143 8.55 -21.40 13.51
C ASP A 143 8.97 -19.92 13.53
N THR A 144 9.88 -19.48 12.65
CA THR A 144 10.33 -18.09 12.57
C THR A 144 9.89 -17.37 11.29
N GLY A 145 9.99 -16.04 11.31
CA GLY A 145 9.73 -15.19 10.15
C GLY A 145 8.43 -14.38 10.22
N THR A 146 7.99 -13.81 9.11
CA THR A 146 6.89 -12.83 9.07
C THR A 146 5.86 -13.07 7.99
N ARG A 147 4.67 -12.51 8.22
CA ARG A 147 3.64 -12.29 7.20
C ARG A 147 3.33 -10.82 7.11
N LEU A 148 3.33 -10.28 5.90
CA LEU A 148 3.15 -8.87 5.60
C LEU A 148 2.04 -8.70 4.58
N PHE A 149 1.15 -7.74 4.82
CA PHE A 149 0.11 -7.34 3.89
C PHE A 149 -0.01 -5.81 3.81
N CYS A 150 -0.17 -5.28 2.61
CA CYS A 150 -0.35 -3.87 2.32
C CYS A 150 -1.32 -3.71 1.15
N GLY A 151 -2.55 -3.26 1.39
CA GLY A 151 -3.57 -3.16 0.35
C GLY A 151 -4.99 -3.14 0.92
N LEU A 152 -5.91 -3.82 0.22
CA LEU A 152 -7.32 -3.88 0.58
C LEU A 152 -7.77 -5.30 0.92
N THR A 153 -8.52 -5.45 2.00
CA THR A 153 -9.08 -6.75 2.43
C THR A 153 -10.52 -6.63 2.91
N SER A 154 -11.35 -7.66 2.69
CA SER A 154 -12.71 -7.74 3.24
C SER A 154 -12.71 -8.15 4.72
N GLN A 155 -11.60 -8.68 5.23
CA GLN A 155 -11.45 -9.11 6.63
C GLN A 155 -10.93 -7.99 7.52
N THR A 156 -10.74 -8.27 8.81
CA THR A 156 -9.96 -7.39 9.68
C THR A 156 -8.50 -7.34 9.22
N MET A 157 -7.78 -6.25 9.50
CA MET A 157 -6.36 -6.14 9.13
C MET A 157 -5.52 -7.26 9.74
N SER A 158 -5.73 -7.62 11.02
CA SER A 158 -5.03 -8.75 11.65
C SER A 158 -5.27 -10.08 10.94
N SER A 159 -6.50 -10.32 10.44
CA SER A 159 -6.82 -11.55 9.69
C SER A 159 -6.11 -11.63 8.35
N SER A 160 -5.68 -10.51 7.76
CA SER A 160 -4.96 -10.49 6.46
C SER A 160 -3.55 -11.04 6.53
N VAL A 161 -3.03 -11.34 7.72
CA VAL A 161 -1.69 -11.92 7.95
C VAL A 161 -1.74 -13.12 8.89
N ALA A 162 -2.93 -13.69 9.13
CA ALA A 162 -3.10 -14.78 10.10
C ALA A 162 -2.59 -16.14 9.60
N SER A 163 -2.38 -16.28 8.29
CA SER A 163 -1.82 -17.47 7.64
C SER A 163 -1.17 -17.07 6.30
N ASP A 164 -0.47 -18.00 5.66
CA ASP A 164 0.17 -17.81 4.35
C ASP A 164 -0.88 -17.68 3.22
N ASN A 165 -2.12 -18.12 3.49
CA ASN A 165 -3.25 -18.02 2.58
C ASN A 165 -4.51 -17.57 3.36
N PRO A 166 -4.57 -16.30 3.78
CA PRO A 166 -5.65 -15.81 4.62
C PRO A 166 -7.00 -15.88 3.89
N ALA A 167 -8.09 -15.99 4.66
CA ALA A 167 -9.45 -16.01 4.12
C ALA A 167 -9.91 -14.62 3.64
N GLY A 168 -11.00 -14.57 2.88
CA GLY A 168 -11.62 -13.32 2.42
C GLY A 168 -11.16 -12.83 1.05
N HIS A 169 -11.75 -11.72 0.61
CA HIS A 169 -11.38 -11.05 -0.63
C HIS A 169 -10.30 -10.03 -0.36
N TYR A 170 -9.23 -10.01 -1.15
CA TYR A 170 -8.20 -9.00 -1.03
C TYR A 170 -7.41 -8.79 -2.31
N CYS A 171 -6.84 -7.60 -2.41
CA CYS A 171 -5.81 -7.28 -3.39
C CYS A 171 -4.77 -6.36 -2.74
N GLY A 172 -3.50 -6.62 -2.96
CA GLY A 172 -2.43 -5.86 -2.33
C GLY A 172 -1.09 -6.54 -2.41
N PHE A 173 -0.09 -5.91 -1.84
CA PHE A 173 1.23 -6.51 -1.69
C PHE A 173 1.22 -7.44 -0.49
N PHE A 174 1.78 -8.63 -0.70
CA PHE A 174 1.91 -9.68 0.27
C PHE A 174 3.35 -10.16 0.29
N ARG A 175 3.82 -10.53 1.47
CA ARG A 175 5.07 -11.27 1.61
C ARG A 175 4.92 -12.20 2.78
N CYS A 176 5.15 -13.48 2.53
CA CYS A 176 5.27 -14.47 3.56
C CYS A 176 6.69 -15.03 3.54
N HIS A 177 7.34 -15.01 4.69
CA HIS A 177 8.61 -15.69 4.89
C HIS A 177 8.52 -16.49 6.18
N SER A 178 8.19 -17.77 6.06
CA SER A 178 7.96 -18.73 7.15
C SER A 178 8.73 -20.02 6.86
N ASP A 179 9.27 -20.68 7.88
CA ASP A 179 10.12 -21.86 7.68
C ASP A 179 9.36 -23.05 7.06
N ASP A 180 8.15 -23.31 7.56
CA ASP A 180 7.26 -24.39 7.11
C ASP A 180 6.25 -23.95 6.03
N GLY A 181 6.49 -22.82 5.37
CA GLY A 181 5.56 -22.22 4.44
C GLY A 181 6.24 -21.47 3.30
N ALA A 182 5.65 -20.35 2.88
CA ALA A 182 6.22 -19.54 1.82
C ALA A 182 7.49 -18.81 2.29
N GLN A 183 8.54 -18.82 1.47
CA GLN A 183 9.82 -18.15 1.70
C GLN A 183 10.06 -17.08 0.63
N ASP A 184 9.18 -16.08 0.58
CA ASP A 184 9.19 -15.06 -0.46
C ASP A 184 10.41 -14.13 -0.32
N ALA A 185 11.37 -14.26 -1.24
CA ALA A 185 12.51 -13.34 -1.35
C ALA A 185 12.10 -11.97 -1.89
N ASN A 186 11.13 -11.94 -2.80
CA ASN A 186 10.58 -10.74 -3.42
C ASN A 186 9.19 -10.41 -2.88
N TRP A 187 8.79 -9.13 -2.99
CA TRP A 187 7.41 -8.75 -2.80
C TRP A 187 6.50 -9.46 -3.81
N GLN A 188 5.38 -9.99 -3.34
CA GLN A 188 4.33 -10.55 -4.18
C GLN A 188 3.19 -9.54 -4.29
N PHE A 189 2.55 -9.47 -5.45
CA PHE A 189 1.23 -8.89 -5.59
C PHE A 189 0.18 -10.00 -5.53
N ALA A 190 -0.72 -9.91 -4.55
CA ALA A 190 -1.74 -10.90 -4.27
C ALA A 190 -3.12 -10.43 -4.71
N THR A 191 -3.91 -11.32 -5.32
CA THR A 191 -5.36 -11.16 -5.50
C THR A 191 -6.09 -12.40 -5.05
N LYS A 192 -7.23 -12.22 -4.37
CA LYS A 192 -8.06 -13.33 -3.91
C LYS A 192 -9.55 -13.03 -3.99
N ASN A 193 -10.30 -14.03 -4.45
CA ASN A 193 -11.76 -14.01 -4.57
C ASN A 193 -12.45 -14.79 -3.43
N ASN A 194 -11.90 -14.75 -2.22
CA ASN A 194 -12.21 -15.59 -1.05
C ASN A 194 -11.84 -17.07 -1.16
N VAL A 195 -11.81 -17.63 -2.37
CA VAL A 195 -11.50 -19.05 -2.58
C VAL A 195 -10.05 -19.24 -3.03
N THR A 196 -9.69 -18.69 -4.19
CA THR A 196 -8.40 -18.91 -4.84
C THR A 196 -7.49 -17.72 -4.64
N LEU A 197 -6.31 -17.94 -4.06
CA LEU A 197 -5.23 -16.96 -4.01
C LEU A 197 -4.42 -17.02 -5.31
N GLN A 198 -4.13 -15.87 -5.88
CA GLN A 198 -3.15 -15.69 -6.95
C GLN A 198 -2.03 -14.79 -6.43
N LEU A 199 -0.79 -15.23 -6.60
CA LEU A 199 0.42 -14.48 -6.28
C LEU A 199 1.17 -14.20 -7.58
N GLN A 200 1.64 -12.97 -7.71
CA GLN A 200 2.50 -12.54 -8.80
C GLN A 200 3.78 -11.97 -8.19
N ASP A 201 4.93 -12.56 -8.51
CA ASP A 201 6.23 -12.00 -8.11
C ASP A 201 6.42 -10.65 -8.81
N THR A 202 6.69 -9.61 -8.01
CA THR A 202 6.93 -8.25 -8.53
C THR A 202 8.33 -8.08 -9.11
N GLY A 203 9.25 -9.00 -8.81
CA GLY A 203 10.68 -8.90 -9.10
C GLY A 203 11.43 -7.89 -8.23
N LEU A 204 10.76 -7.23 -7.27
CA LEU A 204 11.37 -6.28 -6.36
C LEU A 204 11.68 -6.98 -5.02
N PRO A 205 12.98 -7.08 -4.64
CA PRO A 205 13.38 -7.82 -3.45
C PRO A 205 12.87 -7.16 -2.17
N PHE A 206 12.47 -7.96 -1.20
CA PHE A 206 12.29 -7.45 0.16
C PHE A 206 13.66 -7.33 0.81
N LEU A 207 14.00 -6.12 1.28
CA LEU A 207 15.22 -5.87 2.03
C LEU A 207 14.87 -5.15 3.34
N PRO A 208 15.46 -5.56 4.48
CA PRO A 208 15.35 -4.82 5.74
C PRO A 208 15.99 -3.44 5.63
N GLU A 209 15.66 -2.57 6.57
CA GLU A 209 16.10 -1.17 6.65
C GLU A 209 15.72 -0.32 5.44
N ARG A 210 14.67 -0.70 4.72
CA ARG A 210 14.15 0.03 3.55
C ARG A 210 12.78 0.64 3.78
N ALA A 211 12.45 1.61 2.95
CA ALA A 211 11.10 2.13 2.80
C ALA A 211 10.62 1.95 1.37
N PHE A 212 9.36 1.60 1.21
CA PHE A 212 8.74 1.34 -0.08
C PHE A 212 7.47 2.16 -0.25
N ASP A 213 7.22 2.60 -1.48
CA ASP A 213 5.91 3.09 -1.90
C ASP A 213 5.14 1.96 -2.59
N PHE A 214 3.96 1.66 -2.07
CA PHE A 214 3.03 0.67 -2.60
C PHE A 214 1.84 1.39 -3.20
N ARG A 215 1.41 1.00 -4.40
CA ARG A 215 0.21 1.55 -5.04
C ARG A 215 -0.59 0.45 -5.71
N VAL A 216 -1.91 0.55 -5.58
CA VAL A 216 -2.87 -0.37 -6.20
C VAL A 216 -4.00 0.46 -6.79
N PHE A 217 -4.35 0.17 -8.04
CA PHE A 217 -5.41 0.86 -8.73
C PHE A 217 -6.37 -0.14 -9.37
N ALA A 218 -7.65 0.00 -9.08
CA ALA A 218 -8.71 -0.69 -9.79
C ALA A 218 -9.63 0.37 -10.41
N PRO A 219 -9.70 0.50 -11.75
CA PRO A 219 -10.71 1.35 -12.35
C PRO A 219 -12.12 0.86 -11.99
N PRO A 220 -13.14 1.75 -12.00
CA PRO A 220 -14.53 1.37 -11.77
C PRO A 220 -14.96 0.18 -12.62
N HIS A 221 -15.47 -0.86 -11.97
CA HIS A 221 -16.02 -2.07 -12.61
C HIS A 221 -15.03 -2.87 -13.48
N ALA A 222 -13.74 -2.55 -13.43
CA ALA A 222 -12.74 -3.17 -14.29
C ALA A 222 -12.43 -4.60 -13.87
N SER A 223 -12.21 -5.47 -14.84
CA SER A 223 -11.73 -6.86 -14.66
C SER A 223 -10.22 -6.96 -14.48
N GLU A 224 -9.56 -5.86 -14.12
CA GLU A 224 -8.11 -5.76 -13.97
C GLU A 224 -7.77 -4.84 -12.79
N VAL A 225 -6.73 -5.20 -12.05
CA VAL A 225 -6.15 -4.38 -10.98
C VAL A 225 -4.68 -4.16 -11.30
N PHE A 226 -4.27 -2.89 -11.30
CA PHE A 226 -2.91 -2.45 -11.55
C PHE A 226 -2.17 -2.20 -10.25
N TRP A 227 -0.85 -2.36 -10.28
CA TRP A 227 -0.02 -2.16 -9.11
C TRP A 227 1.33 -1.55 -9.48
N SER A 228 1.93 -0.84 -8.52
CA SER A 228 3.33 -0.41 -8.58
C SER A 228 3.96 -0.51 -7.20
N ILE A 229 5.23 -0.90 -7.14
CA ILE A 229 6.05 -0.84 -5.93
C ILE A 229 7.37 -0.14 -6.23
N THR A 230 7.81 0.73 -5.33
CA THR A 230 9.08 1.46 -5.46
C THR A 230 9.90 1.31 -4.19
N ASP A 231 11.15 0.85 -4.28
CA ASP A 231 12.12 1.00 -3.20
C ASP A 231 12.65 2.44 -3.21
N LEU A 232 12.44 3.18 -2.12
CA LEU A 232 12.81 4.58 -2.03
C LEU A 232 14.31 4.80 -1.83
N THR A 233 15.07 3.73 -1.59
CA THR A 233 16.52 3.81 -1.41
C THR A 233 17.27 3.57 -2.71
N THR A 234 16.81 2.61 -3.51
CA THR A 234 17.41 2.27 -4.81
C THR A 234 16.69 2.93 -5.98
N GLU A 235 15.52 3.51 -5.73
CA GLU A 235 14.60 4.07 -6.74
C GLU A 235 14.10 3.04 -7.75
N GLN A 236 14.33 1.74 -7.49
CA GLN A 236 13.81 0.66 -8.34
C GLN A 236 12.29 0.67 -8.30
N LEU A 237 11.68 0.75 -9.48
CA LEU A 237 10.24 0.67 -9.71
C LEU A 237 9.91 -0.65 -10.38
N ALA A 238 8.89 -1.34 -9.87
CA ALA A 238 8.23 -2.45 -10.56
C ALA A 238 6.74 -2.13 -10.70
N GLU A 239 6.17 -2.48 -11.86
CA GLU A 239 4.77 -2.27 -12.19
C GLU A 239 4.19 -3.50 -12.86
N GLY A 240 2.87 -3.70 -12.72
CA GLY A 240 2.16 -4.77 -13.38
C GLY A 240 0.66 -4.70 -13.16
N SER A 241 -0.03 -5.74 -13.58
CA SER A 241 -1.46 -5.90 -13.39
C SER A 241 -1.85 -7.37 -13.18
N GLN A 242 -3.05 -7.58 -12.67
CA GLN A 242 -3.63 -8.88 -12.41
C GLN A 242 -5.10 -8.91 -12.87
N THR A 243 -5.49 -10.03 -13.48
CA THR A 243 -6.85 -10.28 -13.99
C THR A 243 -7.48 -11.52 -13.36
N LEU A 244 -6.68 -12.35 -12.68
CA LEU A 244 -7.11 -13.61 -12.09
C LEU A 244 -7.50 -13.44 -10.62
N SER A 245 -8.50 -14.22 -10.19
CA SER A 245 -8.98 -14.30 -8.80
C SER A 245 -9.18 -12.96 -8.10
N LEU A 246 -9.62 -11.94 -8.82
CA LEU A 246 -9.85 -10.62 -8.24
C LEU A 246 -10.91 -10.67 -7.13
N PRO A 247 -10.82 -9.77 -6.12
CA PRO A 247 -11.93 -9.51 -5.21
C PRO A 247 -13.25 -9.36 -5.96
N ALA A 248 -14.33 -9.94 -5.46
CA ALA A 248 -15.62 -9.85 -6.14
C ALA A 248 -16.07 -8.38 -6.18
N GLY A 249 -16.62 -7.93 -7.31
CA GLY A 249 -16.98 -6.52 -7.50
C GLY A 249 -18.10 -6.02 -6.58
N THR A 250 -18.83 -6.92 -5.92
CA THR A 250 -19.85 -6.60 -4.90
C THR A 250 -19.29 -6.54 -3.49
N VAL A 251 -18.03 -6.92 -3.27
CA VAL A 251 -17.46 -7.05 -1.94
C VAL A 251 -16.71 -5.78 -1.58
N TYR A 252 -17.16 -5.17 -0.48
CA TYR A 252 -16.48 -4.06 0.15
C TYR A 252 -15.28 -4.53 0.96
N MET A 253 -14.22 -3.74 0.89
CA MET A 253 -12.94 -3.96 1.54
C MET A 253 -12.53 -2.72 2.33
N ARG A 254 -11.61 -2.90 3.25
CA ARG A 254 -10.91 -1.84 3.98
C ARG A 254 -9.48 -1.73 3.47
N ALA A 255 -8.97 -0.51 3.40
CA ALA A 255 -7.57 -0.23 3.07
C ALA A 255 -6.70 -0.27 4.34
N GLY A 256 -5.48 -0.80 4.26
CA GLY A 256 -4.56 -0.79 5.39
C GLY A 256 -3.24 -1.50 5.11
N PHE A 257 -2.48 -1.72 6.18
CA PHE A 257 -1.35 -2.64 6.19
C PHE A 257 -1.30 -3.39 7.52
N GLN A 258 -0.72 -4.59 7.51
CA GLN A 258 -0.51 -5.39 8.72
C GLN A 258 0.76 -6.22 8.59
N MET A 259 1.41 -6.46 9.71
CA MET A 259 2.46 -7.44 9.88
C MET A 259 2.07 -8.43 10.98
N GLN A 260 2.48 -9.68 10.85
CA GLN A 260 2.55 -10.66 11.93
C GLN A 260 3.99 -11.13 12.12
N THR A 261 4.43 -11.25 13.36
CA THR A 261 5.63 -12.03 13.71
C THR A 261 5.22 -13.47 14.00
N ILE A 262 5.90 -14.45 13.40
CA ILE A 262 5.61 -15.87 13.64
C ILE A 262 6.23 -16.30 14.96
N ASN A 263 7.50 -15.95 15.17
CA ASN A 263 8.25 -16.22 16.39
C ASN A 263 8.17 -15.08 17.43
N PRO A 264 8.55 -15.34 18.71
CA PRO A 264 8.70 -14.32 19.76
C PRO A 264 9.82 -13.30 19.46
N ALA A 265 9.55 -12.40 18.53
CA ALA A 265 10.49 -11.36 18.09
C ALA A 265 9.77 -10.01 17.96
N SER A 266 10.38 -8.97 18.53
CA SER A 266 9.89 -7.60 18.36
C SER A 266 10.24 -7.10 16.98
N ARG A 267 9.24 -7.02 16.10
CA ARG A 267 9.40 -6.50 14.76
C ARG A 267 8.64 -5.19 14.60
N HIS A 268 9.13 -4.41 13.65
CA HIS A 268 8.68 -3.04 13.45
C HIS A 268 8.17 -2.87 12.03
N ILE A 269 7.01 -2.23 11.88
CA ILE A 269 6.52 -1.74 10.60
C ILE A 269 6.17 -0.27 10.77
N ARG A 270 6.61 0.56 9.84
CA ARG A 270 6.46 2.01 9.90
C ARG A 270 5.58 2.51 8.78
N VAL A 271 4.89 3.63 9.01
CA VAL A 271 4.07 4.30 7.99
C VAL A 271 4.34 5.80 7.96
N GLN A 272 4.56 6.35 6.77
CA GLN A 272 4.60 7.80 6.57
C GLN A 272 3.24 8.35 6.14
N ARG A 273 2.59 7.66 5.19
CA ARG A 273 1.27 8.01 4.67
C ARG A 273 0.57 6.74 4.22
N LEU A 274 -0.75 6.76 4.37
CA LEU A 274 -1.65 5.77 3.82
C LEU A 274 -2.85 6.53 3.23
N TYR A 275 -3.18 6.23 1.99
CA TYR A 275 -4.18 6.93 1.20
C TYR A 275 -5.04 5.91 0.46
N CYS A 276 -6.34 6.12 0.43
CA CYS A 276 -7.24 5.41 -0.45
C CYS A 276 -8.31 6.39 -0.96
N GLU A 277 -8.64 6.31 -2.23
CA GLU A 277 -9.65 7.14 -2.88
C GLU A 277 -10.50 6.28 -3.79
N SER A 278 -11.80 6.53 -3.87
CA SER A 278 -12.69 5.92 -4.86
C SER A 278 -12.80 6.81 -6.09
N ASP A 279 -12.94 6.19 -7.26
CA ASP A 279 -13.45 6.92 -8.41
C ASP A 279 -15.00 6.98 -8.31
N ARG A 280 -15.57 8.13 -8.68
CA ARG A 280 -17.00 8.43 -8.51
C ARG A 280 -17.91 7.65 -9.47
#